data_AF-A0A1R4GNV9-F1
#
_entry.id   AF-A0A1R4GNV9-F1
#
_cell.length_a   1.000
_cell.length_b   1.000
_cell.length_c   1.000
_cell.angle_alpha   90.00
_cell.angle_beta   90.00
_cell.angle_gamma   90.00
#
_symmetry.space_group_name_H-M   'P 1'
#
loop_
_entity.id
_entity.type
_entity.pdbx_description
1 polymer ?
#
loop_
_entity_poly.entity_id
_entity_poly.type
_entity_poly.pdbx_seq_one_letter_code
_entity_poly.pdbx_strand_id
1 'polypeptide(L)'
;MIFKRRTNSTNDDAATTPEDEQLPDADVVAAGNEQGPFDIDEAPDHGHYIDLGALKIEPIEGMQLRLEVEEGSQRVIAAALELDGSRLQLQVFAAPKSSGLWDGISAQIEESIGEQNGKIDRVEGRFGTELVARVPADGPDGEQGFMVARFIGIDGGRWFLRAVVGGPATLDRAQAERLEDRLARVVVERGNQPMPPQELLPLTMPAGAVTRSANDAEETEDTTDSSNERGLQGRPERGPEITEIG
;
A
#
# COMPACT_ATOMS: atom_id res chain seq x y z
N MET A 1 -56.88 -52.97 -49.27
CA MET A 1 -56.69 -54.10 -48.33
C MET A 1 -55.19 -54.18 -48.04
N ILE A 2 -54.73 -53.85 -46.82
CA ILE A 2 -54.39 -54.82 -45.74
C ILE A 2 -53.07 -55.54 -46.09
N PHE A 3 -51.95 -55.53 -45.35
CA PHE A 3 -51.68 -55.41 -43.91
C PHE A 3 -50.15 -55.32 -43.63
N LYS A 4 -49.80 -54.67 -42.49
CA LYS A 4 -48.89 -55.06 -41.36
C LYS A 4 -47.64 -55.94 -41.60
N ARG A 5 -46.56 -55.95 -40.79
CA ARG A 5 -45.98 -55.19 -39.64
C ARG A 5 -44.86 -56.10 -39.07
N ARG A 6 -43.69 -55.52 -38.69
CA ARG A 6 -42.66 -56.02 -37.69
C ARG A 6 -41.98 -57.38 -37.96
N THR A 7 -40.76 -57.70 -37.51
CA THR A 7 -39.95 -57.39 -36.29
C THR A 7 -38.48 -57.73 -36.60
N ASN A 8 -37.51 -56.87 -36.30
CA ASN A 8 -36.55 -56.87 -35.16
C ASN A 8 -35.57 -58.07 -35.06
N SER A 9 -34.26 -57.79 -35.21
CA SER A 9 -33.16 -58.42 -34.46
C SER A 9 -31.88 -57.58 -34.50
N THR A 10 -31.32 -57.46 -33.29
CA THR A 10 -30.17 -56.78 -32.70
C THR A 10 -28.80 -56.94 -33.36
N ASN A 11 -28.01 -55.86 -33.35
CA ASN A 11 -26.57 -55.72 -32.98
C ASN A 11 -26.12 -54.30 -33.39
N ASP A 12 -25.18 -53.58 -32.79
CA ASP A 12 -24.46 -53.57 -31.51
C ASP A 12 -23.60 -52.28 -31.63
N ASP A 13 -23.51 -51.53 -30.55
CA ASP A 13 -22.59 -50.42 -30.26
C ASP A 13 -21.98 -49.57 -31.40
N ALA A 14 -22.53 -48.36 -31.56
CA ALA A 14 -21.85 -47.24 -32.20
C ALA A 14 -22.14 -45.95 -31.41
N ALA A 15 -21.11 -45.41 -30.74
CA ALA A 15 -20.76 -43.99 -30.78
C ALA A 15 -19.69 -43.69 -29.70
N THR A 16 -18.45 -43.61 -30.18
CA THR A 16 -17.47 -42.56 -29.93
C THR A 16 -17.69 -41.67 -28.69
N THR A 17 -16.76 -41.83 -27.75
CA THR A 17 -16.29 -40.90 -26.71
C THR A 17 -16.60 -39.42 -26.99
N PRO A 18 -17.18 -38.66 -26.05
CA PRO A 18 -17.20 -37.20 -26.18
C PRO A 18 -15.78 -36.67 -25.96
N GLU A 19 -15.23 -36.07 -27.02
CA GLU A 19 -14.04 -35.23 -26.97
C GLU A 19 -14.26 -34.07 -25.98
N ASP A 20 -13.30 -33.96 -25.07
CA ASP A 20 -13.08 -32.85 -24.16
C ASP A 20 -13.05 -31.53 -24.96
N GLU A 21 -14.12 -30.73 -24.87
CA GLU A 21 -14.11 -29.34 -25.32
C GLU A 21 -13.18 -28.55 -24.38
N GLN A 22 -11.87 -28.64 -24.66
CA GLN A 22 -10.87 -27.73 -24.14
C GLN A 22 -11.21 -26.32 -24.64
N LEU A 23 -11.89 -25.57 -23.76
CA LEU A 23 -11.99 -24.13 -23.85
C LEU A 23 -10.57 -23.57 -23.99
N PRO A 24 -10.27 -22.73 -25.00
CA PRO A 24 -8.98 -22.08 -25.07
C PRO A 24 -8.83 -21.21 -23.83
N ASP A 25 -7.72 -21.38 -23.11
CA ASP A 25 -7.28 -20.50 -22.04
C ASP A 25 -7.50 -19.05 -22.50
N ALA A 26 -8.41 -18.36 -21.81
CA ALA A 26 -8.49 -16.92 -21.92
C ALA A 26 -7.20 -16.39 -21.32
N ASP A 27 -6.21 -16.17 -22.17
CA ASP A 27 -5.16 -15.18 -21.97
C ASP A 27 -5.87 -13.84 -21.75
N VAL A 28 -6.34 -13.62 -20.51
CA VAL A 28 -6.40 -12.29 -19.93
C VAL A 28 -4.95 -11.86 -19.84
N VAL A 29 -4.43 -11.37 -20.96
CA VAL A 29 -3.22 -10.58 -20.99
C VAL A 29 -3.47 -9.42 -20.03
N ALA A 30 -3.05 -9.60 -18.77
CA ALA A 30 -2.71 -8.47 -17.92
C ALA A 30 -1.81 -7.63 -18.82
N ALA A 31 -2.28 -6.45 -19.23
CA ALA A 31 -1.51 -5.56 -20.06
C ALA A 31 -0.20 -5.33 -19.30
N GLY A 32 0.86 -6.00 -19.77
CA GLY A 32 2.11 -6.12 -19.04
C GLY A 32 2.64 -4.72 -18.80
N ASN A 33 2.65 -4.31 -17.53
CA ASN A 33 3.39 -3.15 -17.11
C ASN A 33 4.87 -3.49 -17.32
N GLU A 34 5.42 -3.19 -18.50
CA GLU A 34 6.87 -3.20 -18.76
C GLU A 34 7.66 -2.28 -17.80
N GLN A 35 6.95 -1.60 -16.88
CA GLN A 35 7.45 -0.59 -15.96
C GLN A 35 7.04 -0.83 -14.50
N GLY A 36 6.49 -2.01 -14.16
CA GLY A 36 6.05 -2.37 -12.80
C GLY A 36 4.81 -1.61 -12.32
N PRO A 37 4.31 -1.78 -11.07
CA PRO A 37 4.77 -2.69 -10.01
C PRO A 37 4.85 -4.15 -10.46
N PHE A 38 5.77 -4.91 -9.86
CA PHE A 38 6.10 -6.27 -10.27
C PHE A 38 5.59 -7.31 -9.28
N ASP A 39 5.27 -8.52 -9.78
CA ASP A 39 5.29 -9.71 -8.93
C ASP A 39 6.73 -10.04 -8.51
N ILE A 40 6.92 -10.73 -7.39
CA ILE A 40 8.25 -11.08 -6.87
C ILE A 40 9.07 -11.90 -7.86
N ASP A 41 8.40 -12.77 -8.64
CA ASP A 41 9.05 -13.64 -9.63
C ASP A 41 9.50 -12.89 -10.90
N GLU A 42 8.98 -11.68 -11.12
CA GLU A 42 9.27 -10.82 -12.27
C GLU A 42 10.15 -9.61 -11.89
N ALA A 43 10.41 -9.44 -10.59
CA ALA A 43 11.13 -8.30 -10.06
C ALA A 43 12.60 -8.28 -10.52
N PRO A 44 13.13 -7.12 -10.94
CA PRO A 44 14.55 -6.99 -11.25
C PRO A 44 15.42 -7.26 -10.01
N ASP A 45 16.46 -8.08 -10.16
CA ASP A 45 17.36 -8.56 -9.09
C ASP A 45 18.36 -7.48 -8.56
N HIS A 46 18.04 -6.20 -8.67
CA HIS A 46 19.03 -5.11 -8.58
C HIS A 46 18.88 -4.19 -7.36
N GLY A 47 17.99 -4.48 -6.40
CA GLY A 47 17.62 -3.53 -5.35
C GLY A 47 17.83 -4.01 -3.90
N HIS A 48 18.28 -3.11 -3.04
CA HIS A 48 18.08 -3.24 -1.60
C HIS A 48 16.64 -2.84 -1.26
N TYR A 49 15.77 -3.80 -0.98
CA TYR A 49 14.38 -3.51 -0.63
C TYR A 49 14.18 -3.43 0.89
N ILE A 50 13.31 -2.51 1.31
CA ILE A 50 12.62 -2.59 2.60
C ILE A 50 11.52 -3.65 2.45
N ASP A 51 11.68 -4.77 3.14
CA ASP A 51 10.72 -5.86 3.12
C ASP A 51 9.61 -5.62 4.16
N LEU A 52 8.38 -5.47 3.68
CA LEU A 52 7.17 -5.33 4.48
C LEU A 52 6.28 -6.58 4.37
N GLY A 53 6.84 -7.74 4.05
CA GLY A 53 6.10 -8.96 3.77
C GLY A 53 5.49 -8.90 2.37
N ALA A 54 4.22 -8.48 2.25
CA ALA A 54 3.54 -8.46 0.96
C ALA A 54 3.98 -7.33 0.02
N LEU A 55 4.71 -6.33 0.54
CA LEU A 55 5.27 -5.23 -0.21
C LEU A 55 6.79 -5.17 -0.01
N LYS A 56 7.51 -4.93 -1.09
CA LYS A 56 8.93 -4.60 -1.06
C LYS A 56 9.12 -3.24 -1.73
N ILE A 57 9.78 -2.33 -1.03
CA ILE A 57 9.92 -0.93 -1.42
C ILE A 57 11.39 -0.57 -1.52
N GLU A 58 11.82 -0.04 -2.66
CA GLU A 58 13.17 0.48 -2.84
C GLU A 58 13.30 1.84 -2.12
N PRO A 59 14.17 1.96 -1.09
CA PRO A 59 14.39 3.22 -0.41
C PRO A 59 15.18 4.19 -1.29
N ILE A 60 14.78 5.46 -1.27
CA ILE A 60 15.51 6.55 -1.91
C ILE A 60 15.80 7.66 -0.90
N GLU A 61 16.77 8.50 -1.20
CA GLU A 61 17.08 9.67 -0.40
C GLU A 61 15.86 10.61 -0.30
N GLY A 62 15.60 11.13 0.90
CA GLY A 62 14.48 12.03 1.16
C GLY A 62 13.12 11.35 1.35
N MET A 63 13.01 10.03 1.11
CA MET A 63 11.77 9.28 1.33
C MET A 63 11.60 8.91 2.80
N GLN A 64 10.42 9.19 3.36
CA GLN A 64 10.00 8.69 4.66
C GLN A 64 8.94 7.61 4.48
N LEU A 65 9.13 6.47 5.15
CA LEU A 65 8.16 5.37 5.15
C LEU A 65 7.45 5.32 6.50
N ARG A 66 6.12 5.39 6.48
CA ARG A 66 5.24 5.19 7.63
C ARG A 66 4.37 3.96 7.40
N LEU A 67 4.18 3.18 8.45
CA LEU A 67 3.28 2.02 8.43
C LEU A 67 1.98 2.40 9.13
N GLU A 68 0.85 2.06 8.52
CA GLU A 68 -0.47 2.27 9.11
C GLU A 68 -0.96 0.99 9.75
N VAL A 69 -1.30 1.08 11.04
CA VAL A 69 -1.74 -0.04 11.85
C VAL A 69 -3.23 0.09 12.12
N GLU A 70 -3.97 -0.99 11.92
CA GLU A 70 -5.37 -1.07 12.32
C GLU A 70 -5.49 -1.17 13.86
N GLU A 71 -6.21 -0.23 14.47
CA GLU A 71 -6.29 -0.09 15.94
C GLU A 71 -6.78 -1.37 16.65
N GLY A 72 -7.72 -2.11 16.04
CA GLY A 72 -8.30 -3.31 16.63
C GLY A 72 -7.42 -4.56 16.58
N SER A 73 -6.83 -4.86 15.41
CA SER A 73 -6.04 -6.08 15.22
C SER A 73 -4.54 -5.87 15.40
N GLN A 74 -4.09 -4.63 15.51
CA GLN A 74 -2.67 -4.23 15.49
C GLN A 74 -1.92 -4.73 14.25
N ARG A 75 -2.64 -5.01 13.16
CA ARG A 75 -2.06 -5.43 11.88
C ARG A 75 -1.67 -4.20 11.07
N VAL A 76 -0.52 -4.27 10.40
CA VAL A 76 -0.14 -3.25 9.42
C VAL A 76 -0.96 -3.46 8.15
N ILE A 77 -1.74 -2.45 7.77
CA ILE A 77 -2.72 -2.49 6.67
C ILE A 77 -2.32 -1.64 5.46
N ALA A 78 -1.42 -0.66 5.63
CA ALA A 78 -0.93 0.16 4.54
C ALA A 78 0.51 0.62 4.79
N ALA A 79 1.20 0.94 3.70
CA ALA A 79 2.49 1.60 3.71
C ALA A 79 2.35 2.98 3.07
N ALA A 80 2.71 4.03 3.78
CA ALA A 80 2.67 5.40 3.30
C ALA A 80 4.08 5.95 3.10
N LEU A 81 4.36 6.39 1.88
CA LEU A 81 5.61 7.00 1.48
C LEU A 81 5.40 8.51 1.40
N GLU A 82 6.28 9.28 2.02
CA GLU A 82 6.31 10.75 1.93
C GLU A 82 7.60 11.17 1.22
N LEU A 83 7.47 12.01 0.20
CA LEU A 83 8.58 12.54 -0.60
C LEU A 83 8.21 13.94 -1.08
N ASP A 84 9.08 14.92 -0.85
CA ASP A 84 8.90 16.31 -1.31
C ASP A 84 7.52 16.92 -0.94
N GLY A 85 7.00 16.57 0.24
CA GLY A 85 5.67 17.01 0.72
C GLY A 85 4.48 16.33 0.04
N SER A 86 4.74 15.43 -0.90
CA SER A 86 3.74 14.56 -1.53
C SER A 86 3.70 13.21 -0.84
N ARG A 87 2.55 12.52 -0.94
CA ARG A 87 2.31 11.25 -0.27
C ARG A 87 1.81 10.20 -1.25
N LEU A 88 2.36 8.99 -1.15
CA LEU A 88 1.91 7.79 -1.85
C LEU A 88 1.56 6.72 -0.83
N GLN A 89 0.28 6.38 -0.70
CA GLN A 89 -0.19 5.32 0.20
C GLN A 89 -0.50 4.05 -0.59
N LEU A 90 0.06 2.92 -0.13
CA LEU A 90 0.01 1.62 -0.79
C LEU A 90 -0.74 0.61 0.06
N GLN A 91 -1.67 -0.11 -0.57
CA GLN A 91 -2.41 -1.21 0.03
C GLN A 91 -2.51 -2.35 -0.97
N VAL A 92 -2.21 -3.57 -0.52
CA VAL A 92 -2.26 -4.76 -1.36
C VAL A 92 -3.37 -5.68 -0.90
N PHE A 93 -4.14 -6.17 -1.86
CA PHE A 93 -5.24 -7.09 -1.66
C PHE A 93 -4.97 -8.40 -2.40
N ALA A 94 -5.48 -9.51 -1.87
CA ALA A 94 -5.54 -10.77 -2.60
C ALA A 94 -6.54 -10.64 -3.76
N ALA A 95 -6.15 -11.05 -4.96
CA ALA A 95 -7.01 -11.06 -6.13
C ALA A 95 -7.24 -12.49 -6.66
N PRO A 96 -8.38 -12.77 -7.31
CA PRO A 96 -8.57 -14.01 -8.03
C PRO A 96 -7.66 -14.06 -9.27
N LYS A 97 -7.37 -15.26 -9.78
CA LYS A 97 -6.49 -15.42 -10.95
C LYS A 97 -7.10 -14.91 -12.27
N SER A 98 -8.42 -14.78 -12.32
CA SER A 98 -9.18 -14.67 -13.57
C SER A 98 -9.79 -13.30 -13.84
N SER A 99 -9.77 -12.38 -12.88
CA SER A 99 -10.42 -11.07 -13.00
C SER A 99 -9.71 -10.00 -12.20
N GLY A 100 -9.53 -8.83 -12.81
CA GLY A 100 -9.07 -7.63 -12.10
C GLY A 100 -10.09 -7.15 -11.08
N LEU A 101 -9.61 -6.54 -10.01
CA LEU A 101 -10.42 -5.92 -8.96
C LEU A 101 -10.61 -4.43 -9.20
N TRP A 102 -9.79 -3.80 -10.06
CA TRP A 102 -9.78 -2.35 -10.17
C TRP A 102 -11.11 -1.76 -10.63
N ASP A 103 -11.76 -2.33 -11.65
CA ASP A 103 -13.01 -1.79 -12.18
C ASP A 103 -14.11 -1.70 -11.10
N GLY A 104 -14.31 -2.79 -10.35
CA GLY A 104 -15.28 -2.84 -9.25
C GLY A 104 -14.90 -1.95 -8.06
N ILE A 105 -13.62 -1.92 -7.69
CA ILE A 105 -13.14 -1.04 -6.59
C ILE A 105 -13.26 0.43 -7.00
N SER A 106 -12.99 0.77 -8.26
CA SER A 106 -13.10 2.13 -8.78
C SER A 106 -14.55 2.62 -8.68
N ALA A 107 -15.52 1.79 -9.07
CA ALA A 107 -16.94 2.12 -8.96
C ALA A 107 -17.37 2.34 -7.50
N GLN A 108 -16.88 1.52 -6.57
CA GLN A 108 -17.15 1.69 -5.13
C GLN A 108 -16.54 2.99 -4.58
N ILE A 109 -15.34 3.36 -5.03
CA ILE A 109 -14.71 4.64 -4.65
C ILE A 109 -15.53 5.81 -5.18
N GLU A 110 -16.01 5.76 -6.42
CA GLU A 110 -16.86 6.81 -7.01
C GLU A 110 -18.15 7.02 -6.21
N GLU A 111 -18.82 5.93 -5.83
CA GLU A 111 -20.01 5.98 -4.98
C GLU A 111 -19.70 6.65 -3.63
N SER A 112 -18.67 6.18 -2.93
CA SER A 112 -18.27 6.69 -1.62
C SER A 112 -17.85 8.17 -1.66
N ILE A 113 -17.17 8.61 -2.72
CA ILE A 113 -16.80 10.02 -2.90
C ILE A 113 -18.04 10.87 -3.22
N GLY A 114 -19.00 10.34 -3.97
CA GLY A 114 -20.29 10.99 -4.22
C GLY A 114 -21.08 11.23 -2.94
N GLU A 115 -21.11 10.27 -2.02
CA GLU A 115 -21.74 10.41 -0.69
C GLU A 115 -21.13 11.54 0.15
N GLN A 116 -19.84 11.82 -0.05
CA GLN A 116 -19.11 12.91 0.61
C GLN A 116 -19.24 14.26 -0.11
N ASN A 117 -20.18 14.39 -1.05
CA ASN A 117 -20.33 15.55 -1.93
C ASN A 117 -19.05 15.89 -2.72
N GLY A 118 -18.20 14.90 -2.96
CA GLY A 118 -17.01 15.01 -3.79
C GLY A 118 -17.32 14.92 -5.27
N LYS A 119 -16.36 15.34 -6.09
CA LYS A 119 -16.36 15.11 -7.54
C LYS A 119 -15.28 14.11 -7.88
N ILE A 120 -15.53 13.26 -8.87
CA ILE A 120 -14.58 12.27 -9.33
C ILE A 120 -14.51 12.27 -10.85
N ASP A 121 -13.29 12.23 -11.38
CA ASP A 121 -13.00 12.19 -12.81
C ASP A 121 -12.16 10.94 -13.11
N ARG A 122 -12.52 10.17 -14.13
CA ARG A 122 -11.67 9.09 -14.67
C ARG A 122 -10.66 9.69 -15.65
N VAL A 123 -9.38 9.39 -15.47
CA VAL A 123 -8.28 9.92 -16.30
C VAL A 123 -7.34 8.78 -16.68
N GLU A 124 -6.81 8.78 -17.90
CA GLU A 124 -5.75 7.84 -18.27
C GLU A 124 -4.41 8.28 -17.67
N GLY A 125 -3.79 7.38 -16.91
CA GLY A 125 -2.47 7.55 -16.31
C GLY A 125 -1.49 6.46 -16.71
N ARG A 126 -0.31 6.45 -16.08
CA ARG A 126 0.79 5.55 -16.44
C ARG A 126 0.43 4.08 -16.28
N PHE A 127 -0.38 3.76 -15.27
CA PHE A 127 -0.74 2.40 -14.89
C PHE A 127 -2.15 2.01 -15.35
N GLY A 128 -2.72 2.73 -16.32
CA GLY A 128 -4.08 2.57 -16.81
C GLY A 128 -5.02 3.68 -16.34
N THR A 129 -6.32 3.42 -16.34
CA THR A 129 -7.32 4.39 -15.89
C THR A 129 -7.21 4.63 -14.39
N GLU A 130 -7.18 5.88 -13.98
CA GLU A 130 -7.08 6.33 -12.59
C GLU A 130 -8.30 7.19 -12.23
N LEU A 131 -8.58 7.35 -10.93
CA LEU A 131 -9.61 8.27 -10.46
C LEU A 131 -8.98 9.50 -9.82
N VAL A 132 -9.43 10.69 -10.21
CA VAL A 132 -9.07 11.95 -9.56
C VAL A 132 -10.27 12.44 -8.76
N ALA A 133 -10.19 12.36 -7.44
CA ALA A 133 -11.23 12.83 -6.54
C ALA A 133 -10.93 14.23 -6.01
N ARG A 134 -11.98 15.05 -5.88
CA ARG A 134 -11.97 16.35 -5.21
C ARG A 134 -13.07 16.35 -4.16
N VAL A 135 -12.71 16.29 -2.89
CA VAL A 135 -13.65 16.25 -1.77
C VAL A 135 -13.62 17.60 -1.04
N PRO A 136 -14.76 18.22 -0.72
CA PRO A 136 -14.80 19.40 0.14
C PRO A 136 -14.12 19.10 1.48
N ALA A 137 -13.24 19.99 1.92
CA ALA A 137 -12.57 19.86 3.20
C ALA A 137 -12.47 21.23 3.85
N ASP A 138 -12.66 21.28 5.17
CA ASP A 138 -12.47 22.50 5.94
C ASP A 138 -10.97 22.82 6.01
N GLY A 139 -10.59 24.01 5.54
CA GLY A 139 -9.24 24.52 5.69
C GLY A 139 -8.91 24.82 7.16
N PRO A 140 -7.62 24.94 7.51
CA PRO A 140 -7.18 25.23 8.88
C PRO A 140 -7.76 26.54 9.45
N ASP A 141 -8.15 27.49 8.59
CA ASP A 141 -8.72 28.79 8.96
C ASP A 141 -10.26 28.85 8.80
N GLY A 142 -10.93 27.71 8.59
CA GLY A 142 -12.39 27.65 8.36
C GLY A 142 -12.82 28.09 6.96
N GLU A 143 -11.87 28.30 6.05
CA GLU A 143 -12.16 28.48 4.63
C GLU A 143 -12.59 27.16 3.98
N GLN A 144 -13.58 27.21 3.09
CA GLN A 144 -13.97 26.05 2.29
C GLN A 144 -12.86 25.72 1.29
N GLY A 145 -12.17 24.62 1.53
CA GLY A 145 -11.15 24.08 0.66
C GLY A 145 -11.61 22.81 -0.06
N PHE A 146 -10.71 22.27 -0.87
CA PHE A 146 -10.86 20.95 -1.46
C PHE A 146 -9.60 20.13 -1.19
N MET A 147 -9.79 18.88 -0.80
CA MET A 147 -8.75 17.87 -0.82
C MET A 147 -8.80 17.15 -2.17
N VAL A 148 -7.68 17.14 -2.87
CA VAL A 148 -7.51 16.38 -4.11
C VAL A 148 -6.76 15.09 -3.80
N ALA A 149 -7.23 13.97 -4.35
CA ALA A 149 -6.56 12.67 -4.26
C ALA A 149 -6.63 11.95 -5.61
N ARG A 150 -5.56 11.24 -5.98
CA ARG A 150 -5.58 10.33 -7.13
C ARG A 150 -5.58 8.89 -6.64
N PHE A 151 -6.47 8.07 -7.16
CA PHE A 151 -6.53 6.63 -6.89
C PHE A 151 -6.07 5.88 -8.13
N ILE A 152 -5.07 5.03 -7.94
CA ILE A 152 -4.46 4.20 -8.97
C ILE A 152 -4.64 2.75 -8.52
N GLY A 153 -5.27 1.94 -9.35
CA GLY A 153 -5.42 0.51 -9.11
C GLY A 153 -4.65 -0.29 -10.13
N ILE A 154 -3.90 -1.28 -9.65
CA ILE A 154 -3.01 -2.10 -10.48
C ILE A 154 -3.30 -3.56 -10.19
N ASP A 155 -3.83 -4.25 -11.19
CA ASP A 155 -4.13 -5.67 -11.13
C ASP A 155 -2.91 -6.50 -11.53
N GLY A 156 -2.42 -7.34 -10.61
CA GLY A 156 -1.36 -8.32 -10.84
C GLY A 156 -1.91 -9.75 -10.93
N GLY A 157 -1.03 -10.74 -11.05
CA GLY A 157 -1.45 -12.13 -11.32
C GLY A 157 -2.33 -12.78 -10.23
N ARG A 158 -2.12 -12.40 -8.96
CA ARG A 158 -2.88 -12.92 -7.79
C ARG A 158 -3.08 -11.88 -6.69
N TRP A 159 -2.83 -10.62 -7.01
CA TRP A 159 -2.87 -9.50 -6.09
C TRP A 159 -3.39 -8.27 -6.82
N PHE A 160 -3.88 -7.31 -6.04
CA PHE A 160 -4.29 -6.00 -6.51
C PHE A 160 -3.62 -4.95 -5.62
N LEU A 161 -2.94 -3.98 -6.22
CA LEU A 161 -2.31 -2.87 -5.51
C LEU A 161 -3.14 -1.61 -5.71
N ARG A 162 -3.58 -1.02 -4.60
CA ARG A 162 -4.17 0.31 -4.57
C ARG A 162 -3.12 1.31 -4.12
N ALA A 163 -2.87 2.30 -4.96
CA ALA A 163 -2.06 3.46 -4.67
C ALA A 163 -2.94 4.72 -4.57
N VAL A 164 -2.76 5.49 -3.50
CA VAL A 164 -3.43 6.78 -3.30
C VAL A 164 -2.38 7.87 -3.25
N VAL A 165 -2.44 8.81 -4.18
CA VAL A 165 -1.55 9.97 -4.25
C VAL A 165 -2.25 11.17 -3.64
N GLY A 166 -1.56 11.84 -2.71
CA GLY A 166 -1.99 13.06 -2.05
C GLY A 166 -0.91 14.14 -2.05
N GLY A 167 -1.29 15.35 -1.63
CA GLY A 167 -0.39 16.50 -1.57
C GLY A 167 -0.08 17.11 -2.95
N PRO A 168 1.05 17.81 -3.11
CA PRO A 168 1.41 18.51 -4.34
C PRO A 168 1.40 17.64 -5.61
N ALA A 169 1.79 16.36 -5.51
CA ALA A 169 1.78 15.40 -6.62
C ALA A 169 0.39 15.12 -7.24
N THR A 170 -0.70 15.61 -6.63
CA THR A 170 -2.03 15.52 -7.24
C THR A 170 -2.25 16.56 -8.34
N LEU A 171 -1.49 17.66 -8.32
CA LEU A 171 -1.61 18.78 -9.26
C LEU A 171 -0.30 19.07 -10.01
N ASP A 172 0.85 18.77 -9.39
CA ASP A 172 2.18 18.94 -9.98
C ASP A 172 2.63 17.64 -10.67
N ARG A 173 2.82 17.73 -12.00
CA ARG A 173 3.21 16.59 -12.84
C ARG A 173 4.60 16.06 -12.54
N ALA A 174 5.56 16.92 -12.21
CA ALA A 174 6.94 16.47 -11.93
C ALA A 174 7.00 15.72 -10.59
N GLN A 175 6.22 16.18 -9.60
CA GLN A 175 6.06 15.48 -8.32
C GLN A 175 5.30 14.15 -8.49
N ALA A 176 4.26 14.15 -9.33
CA ALA A 176 3.56 12.93 -9.71
C ALA A 176 4.49 11.90 -10.35
N GLU A 177 5.32 12.31 -11.32
CA GLU A 177 6.32 11.47 -11.99
C GLU A 177 7.25 10.77 -11.00
N ARG A 178 7.72 11.49 -9.98
CA ARG A 178 8.59 10.91 -8.95
C ARG A 178 7.91 9.83 -8.13
N LEU A 179 6.65 10.05 -7.72
CA LEU A 179 5.88 9.03 -7.00
C LEU A 179 5.49 7.85 -7.90
N GLU A 180 5.15 8.11 -9.16
CA GLU A 180 4.88 7.08 -10.17
C GLU A 180 6.14 6.24 -10.43
N ASP A 181 7.33 6.84 -10.48
CA ASP A 181 8.60 6.11 -10.56
C ASP A 181 8.89 5.27 -9.33
N ARG A 182 8.39 5.65 -8.15
CA ARG A 182 8.47 4.81 -6.95
C ARG A 182 7.46 3.67 -7.00
N LEU A 183 6.23 3.96 -7.40
CA LEU A 183 5.18 2.96 -7.58
C LEU A 183 5.60 1.88 -8.60
N ALA A 184 6.20 2.29 -9.71
CA ALA A 184 6.80 1.42 -10.73
C ALA A 184 7.86 0.46 -10.17
N ARG A 185 8.55 0.82 -9.09
CA ARG A 185 9.61 -0.01 -8.46
C ARG A 185 9.10 -0.86 -7.30
N VAL A 186 7.82 -0.75 -6.95
CA VAL A 186 7.20 -1.61 -5.93
C VAL A 186 7.17 -3.04 -6.44
N VAL A 187 7.54 -3.96 -5.55
CA VAL A 187 7.42 -5.40 -5.78
C VAL A 187 6.41 -5.96 -4.80
N VAL A 188 5.51 -6.79 -5.28
CA VAL A 188 4.44 -7.41 -4.51
C VAL A 188 4.73 -8.89 -4.33
N GLU A 189 4.76 -9.35 -3.08
CA GLU A 189 4.91 -10.77 -2.75
C GLU A 189 3.64 -11.28 -2.08
N ARG A 190 2.71 -11.82 -2.88
CA ARG A 190 1.43 -12.33 -2.33
C ARG A 190 1.60 -13.56 -1.43
N GLY A 191 2.71 -14.29 -1.58
CA GLY A 191 2.98 -15.54 -0.87
C GLY A 191 2.08 -16.70 -1.30
N ASN A 192 2.16 -17.82 -0.59
CA ASN A 192 1.47 -19.06 -0.97
C ASN A 192 0.24 -19.39 -0.12
N GLN A 193 -0.06 -18.58 0.91
CA GLN A 193 -1.16 -18.85 1.82
C GLN A 193 -2.53 -18.64 1.13
N PRO A 194 -3.51 -19.53 1.38
CA PRO A 194 -4.88 -19.32 0.92
C PRO A 194 -5.45 -18.05 1.56
N MET A 195 -5.95 -17.15 0.74
CA MET A 195 -6.62 -15.93 1.18
C MET A 195 -7.85 -15.68 0.28
N PRO A 196 -9.02 -15.37 0.88
CA PRO A 196 -10.17 -14.81 0.18
C PRO A 196 -9.80 -13.65 -0.75
N PRO A 197 -10.43 -13.54 -1.94
CA PRO A 197 -10.35 -12.33 -2.75
C PRO A 197 -10.77 -11.09 -1.95
N GLN A 198 -10.16 -9.95 -2.27
CA GLN A 198 -10.38 -8.64 -1.62
C GLN A 198 -9.91 -8.55 -0.16
N GLU A 199 -9.29 -9.59 0.39
CA GLU A 199 -8.64 -9.50 1.70
C GLU A 199 -7.31 -8.75 1.59
N LEU A 200 -7.05 -7.84 2.53
CA LEU A 200 -5.77 -7.14 2.65
C LEU A 200 -4.65 -8.13 2.97
N LEU A 201 -3.58 -8.08 2.17
CA LEU A 201 -2.38 -8.85 2.46
C LEU A 201 -1.68 -8.24 3.68
N PRO A 202 -1.33 -9.06 4.69
CA PRO A 202 -0.68 -8.57 5.89
C PRO A 202 0.68 -7.96 5.54
N LEU A 203 0.89 -6.72 5.99
CA LEU A 203 2.21 -6.11 5.96
C LEU A 203 2.94 -6.39 7.28
N THR A 204 4.26 -6.40 7.21
CA THR A 204 5.16 -6.68 8.33
C THR A 204 6.01 -5.45 8.62
N MET A 205 6.32 -5.22 9.89
CA MET A 205 7.30 -4.20 10.26
C MET A 205 8.72 -4.64 9.83
N PRO A 206 9.49 -3.77 9.16
CA PRO A 206 10.83 -4.14 8.75
C PRO A 206 11.75 -4.27 9.98
N ALA A 207 12.70 -5.20 9.92
CA ALA A 207 13.68 -5.39 10.99
C ALA A 207 14.50 -4.11 11.20
N GLY A 208 14.42 -3.52 12.40
CA GLY A 208 15.10 -2.26 12.74
C GLY A 208 14.24 -1.00 12.65
N ALA A 209 12.94 -1.11 12.36
CA ALA A 209 12.01 0.01 12.47
C ALA A 209 11.91 0.49 13.93
N VAL A 210 12.38 1.70 14.21
CA VAL A 210 12.13 2.39 15.47
C VAL A 210 10.72 2.94 15.42
N THR A 211 9.79 2.35 16.17
CA THR A 211 8.47 2.95 16.40
C THR A 211 8.65 4.20 17.24
N ARG A 212 8.64 5.39 16.63
CA ARG A 212 8.51 6.61 17.40
C ARG A 212 7.03 6.76 17.78
N SER A 213 6.65 6.16 18.90
CA SER A 213 5.35 6.45 19.53
C SER A 213 5.35 7.92 19.98
N ALA A 214 4.19 8.57 19.95
CA ALA A 214 4.02 9.97 20.35
C ALA A 214 4.31 10.26 21.86
N ASN A 215 4.90 9.30 22.59
CA ASN A 215 5.33 9.42 23.98
C ASN A 215 6.86 9.50 24.17
N ASP A 216 7.67 9.41 23.11
CA ASP A 216 9.15 9.49 23.19
C ASP A 216 9.68 10.93 23.14
N ALA A 217 9.02 11.86 23.82
CA ALA A 217 9.45 13.26 23.93
C ALA A 217 9.86 13.66 25.36
N GLU A 218 9.91 12.73 26.32
CA GLU A 218 10.36 13.00 27.69
C GLU A 218 11.19 11.84 28.25
N GLU A 219 12.43 11.65 27.77
CA GLU A 219 13.51 11.12 28.61
C GLU A 219 14.89 11.40 27.98
N THR A 220 15.24 12.68 27.92
CA THR A 220 16.65 13.09 27.88
C THR A 220 16.85 14.14 28.97
N GLU A 221 17.87 13.91 29.81
CA GLU A 221 18.18 14.59 31.08
C GLU A 221 17.47 13.87 32.26
N ASP A 222 18.15 13.16 33.15
CA ASP A 222 19.35 13.54 33.90
C ASP A 222 19.81 12.31 34.71
N THR A 223 21.11 11.97 34.70
CA THR A 223 21.86 11.47 35.88
C THR A 223 23.33 11.36 35.47
N THR A 224 24.02 12.48 35.59
CA THR A 224 25.48 12.49 35.70
C THR A 224 25.85 11.94 37.08
N ASP A 225 26.57 10.82 37.07
CA ASP A 225 27.60 10.39 38.01
C ASP A 225 27.62 10.98 39.43
N SER A 226 27.32 10.16 40.43
CA SER A 226 27.81 10.35 41.81
C SER A 226 27.77 9.04 42.60
N SER A 227 28.80 8.22 42.38
CA SER A 227 29.20 7.19 43.36
C SER A 227 30.17 7.79 44.36
N ASN A 228 29.69 7.87 45.60
CA ASN A 228 30.30 8.49 46.77
C ASN A 228 31.49 7.66 47.30
N GLU A 229 32.73 8.17 47.16
CA GLU A 229 33.89 7.65 47.89
C GLU A 229 34.55 8.74 48.76
N ARG A 230 34.78 8.37 50.02
CA ARG A 230 35.21 9.20 51.15
C ARG A 230 36.65 9.69 50.99
N GLY A 231 36.90 10.95 51.32
CA GLY A 231 38.26 11.45 51.54
C GLY A 231 38.28 12.87 52.09
N LEU A 232 38.74 13.03 53.33
CA LEU A 232 39.10 14.31 53.93
C LEU A 232 40.03 15.12 53.00
N GLN A 233 39.79 16.42 52.81
CA GLN A 233 40.79 17.49 53.02
C GLN A 233 40.34 18.86 52.47
N GLY A 234 40.36 19.86 53.35
CA GLY A 234 40.81 21.23 53.05
C GLY A 234 39.95 22.11 52.15
N ARG A 235 38.99 22.84 52.75
CA ARG A 235 38.49 24.12 52.20
C ARG A 235 39.61 25.17 52.23
N PRO A 236 39.96 25.82 51.11
CA PRO A 236 40.60 27.13 51.17
C PRO A 236 39.54 28.23 51.25
N GLU A 237 39.65 29.03 52.31
CA GLU A 237 38.92 30.28 52.49
C GLU A 237 39.23 31.28 51.37
N ARG A 238 38.20 32.02 50.92
CA ARG A 238 38.39 33.37 50.39
C ARG A 238 37.62 34.34 51.26
N GLY A 239 38.36 35.31 51.75
CA GLY A 239 37.98 36.32 52.73
C GLY A 239 37.09 37.44 52.16
N PRO A 240 37.12 38.62 52.81
CA PRO A 240 35.91 39.29 53.24
C PRO A 240 35.35 40.22 52.17
N GLU A 241 34.06 40.09 51.87
CA GLU A 241 33.30 41.24 51.36
C GLU A 241 32.55 41.88 52.52
N ILE A 242 33.11 43.02 52.90
CA ILE A 242 32.55 44.08 53.73
C ILE A 242 31.13 44.47 53.27
N THR A 243 30.17 44.49 54.19
CA THR A 243 29.09 45.47 54.20
C THR A 243 28.71 45.76 55.65
N GLU A 244 28.87 47.03 55.96
CA GLU A 244 28.78 47.77 57.21
C GLU A 244 27.35 47.82 57.78
N ILE A 245 27.19 47.58 59.09
CA ILE A 245 26.03 48.06 59.86
C ILE A 245 26.47 48.33 61.32
N GLY A 246 26.53 49.61 61.70
CA GLY A 246 26.47 50.06 63.11
C GLY A 246 27.77 50.48 63.78
#